data_AF-A0A837CMN9-F1
#
_entry.id   AF-A0A837CMN9-F1
#
_cell.length_a   1.000
_cell.length_b   1.000
_cell.length_c   1.000
_cell.angle_alpha   90.00
_cell.angle_beta   90.00
_cell.angle_gamma   90.00
#
_symmetry.space_group_name_H-M   'P 1'
#
loop_
_entity.id
_entity.type
_entity.pdbx_description
1 polymer ?
#
loop_
_entity_poly.entity_id
_entity_poly.type
_entity_poly.pdbx_seq_one_letter_code
_entity_poly.pdbx_strand_id
1 'polypeptide(L)'
;MEPEPGIAVSSLDSEDAMLVGRGLQVMNVQLVSDAYAIAANYLRRSGAIPDTLVTNEHLLEIIIKLLQHGEFNKIRLANKAIARFETQSEARAVA
;
A
#
# COMPACT_ATOMS: atom_id res chain seq x y z
N MET A 1 -11.82 41.73 -39.62
CA MET A 1 -11.92 40.75 -40.72
C MET A 1 -11.10 39.55 -40.31
N GLU A 2 -11.71 38.66 -39.53
CA GLU A 2 -11.39 37.23 -39.63
C GLU A 2 -12.19 36.65 -40.83
N PRO A 3 -12.07 35.37 -41.22
CA PRO A 3 -11.06 34.32 -40.97
C PRO A 3 -10.58 33.64 -42.29
N GLU A 4 -9.69 32.64 -42.30
CA GLU A 4 -9.98 31.20 -42.54
C GLU A 4 -8.70 30.52 -43.13
N PRO A 5 -8.56 29.18 -43.25
CA PRO A 5 -8.79 28.13 -42.25
C PRO A 5 -7.74 26.99 -42.30
N GLY A 6 -7.81 26.08 -41.33
CA GLY A 6 -7.64 24.65 -41.61
C GLY A 6 -6.34 23.99 -41.16
N ILE A 7 -6.27 23.61 -39.88
CA ILE A 7 -6.04 22.19 -39.53
C ILE A 7 -6.99 21.86 -38.37
N ALA A 8 -8.01 21.06 -38.68
CA ALA A 8 -8.78 20.31 -37.69
C ALA A 8 -8.51 18.82 -37.90
N VAL A 9 -8.76 18.06 -36.82
CA VAL A 9 -8.65 16.60 -36.57
C VAL A 9 -7.29 16.07 -36.12
N SER A 10 -7.14 15.22 -35.10
CA SER A 10 -7.97 14.77 -33.96
C SER A 10 -7.12 13.77 -33.15
N SER A 11 -7.28 13.76 -31.81
CA SER A 11 -7.01 12.63 -30.89
C SER A 11 -5.55 12.17 -30.67
N LEU A 12 -5.04 12.55 -29.50
CA LEU A 12 -4.21 11.77 -28.56
C LEU A 12 -4.25 12.59 -27.26
N ASP A 13 -5.34 12.50 -26.50
CA ASP A 13 -5.46 11.59 -25.35
C ASP A 13 -4.27 11.69 -24.38
N SER A 14 -4.60 12.01 -23.13
CA SER A 14 -3.72 11.96 -21.95
C SER A 14 -2.63 13.01 -21.85
N GLU A 15 -2.98 14.24 -21.45
CA GLU A 15 -2.27 14.90 -20.33
C GLU A 15 -3.27 15.54 -19.34
N ASP A 16 -4.40 14.86 -19.13
CA ASP A 16 -5.17 14.89 -17.85
C ASP A 16 -4.39 14.20 -16.70
N ALA A 17 -3.05 14.23 -16.75
CA ALA A 17 -2.18 13.47 -15.86
C ALA A 17 -1.65 14.28 -14.67
N MET A 18 -2.03 15.56 -14.54
CA MET A 18 -1.58 16.39 -13.40
C MET A 18 -2.68 16.95 -12.50
N LEU A 19 -3.93 16.50 -12.63
CA LEU A 19 -5.00 16.82 -11.67
C LEU A 19 -5.98 15.67 -11.34
N VAL A 20 -5.63 14.40 -11.57
CA VAL A 20 -6.58 13.26 -11.37
C VAL A 20 -5.99 12.11 -10.52
N GLY A 21 -5.15 12.44 -9.53
CA GLY A 21 -4.34 11.48 -8.76
C GLY A 21 -4.50 11.45 -7.24
N ARG A 22 -5.60 11.95 -6.65
CA ARG A 22 -6.03 11.75 -5.25
C ARG A 22 -5.18 12.39 -4.14
N GLY A 23 -5.81 13.22 -3.30
CA GLY A 23 -5.36 13.53 -1.92
C GLY A 23 -5.31 12.31 -0.96
N LEU A 24 -5.22 11.10 -1.51
CA LEU A 24 -5.15 9.79 -0.85
C LEU A 24 -3.71 9.25 -0.83
N GLN A 25 -2.77 9.77 -1.62
CA GLN A 25 -1.43 9.20 -1.76
C GLN A 25 -0.48 9.59 -0.61
N VAL A 26 -0.50 10.86 -0.18
CA VAL A 26 0.35 11.35 0.92
C VAL A 26 -0.11 10.81 2.27
N MET A 27 -1.42 10.56 2.42
CA MET A 27 -1.99 10.04 3.67
C MET A 27 -1.85 8.51 3.83
N ASN A 28 -1.71 7.79 2.71
CA ASN A 28 -1.60 6.33 2.70
C ASN A 28 -0.19 5.86 3.10
N VAL A 29 0.87 6.58 2.71
CA VAL A 29 2.26 6.25 3.09
C VAL A 29 2.48 6.28 4.61
N GLN A 30 1.96 7.31 5.30
CA GLN A 30 2.05 7.38 6.76
C GLN A 30 1.28 6.23 7.42
N LEU A 31 0.08 5.92 6.93
CA LEU A 31 -0.74 4.83 7.46
C LEU A 31 -0.06 3.47 7.31
N VAL A 32 0.52 3.19 6.14
CA VAL A 32 1.31 1.98 5.89
C VAL A 32 2.51 1.93 6.84
N SER A 33 3.23 3.04 6.98
CA SER A 33 4.41 3.12 7.85
C SER A 33 4.06 2.87 9.31
N ASP A 34 3.00 3.50 9.82
CA ASP A 34 2.51 3.31 11.19
C ASP A 34 2.06 1.86 11.43
N ALA A 35 1.24 1.31 10.53
CA ALA A 35 0.75 -0.06 10.66
C ALA A 35 1.89 -1.08 10.58
N TYR A 36 2.87 -0.84 9.71
CA TYR A 36 4.06 -1.67 9.58
C TYR A 36 4.91 -1.61 10.85
N ALA A 37 5.16 -0.42 11.41
CA ALA A 37 5.93 -0.27 12.63
C ALA A 37 5.30 -1.03 13.81
N ILE A 38 3.97 -0.95 13.96
CA ILE A 38 3.23 -1.68 15.00
C ILE A 38 3.34 -3.19 14.79
N ALA A 39 3.03 -3.68 13.58
CA ALA A 39 3.04 -5.10 13.28
C ALA A 39 4.45 -5.70 13.39
N ALA A 40 5.45 -5.02 12.82
CA ALA A 40 6.84 -5.47 12.86
C ALA A 40 7.40 -5.45 14.29
N ASN A 41 7.01 -4.49 15.14
CA ASN A 41 7.42 -4.49 16.54
C ASN A 41 6.88 -5.72 17.28
N TYR A 42 5.60 -6.04 17.09
CA TYR A 42 4.99 -7.23 17.67
C TYR A 42 5.67 -8.51 17.16
N LEU A 43 5.80 -8.66 15.84
CA LEU A 43 6.35 -9.86 15.22
C LEU A 43 7.84 -10.08 15.56
N ARG A 44 8.62 -9.02 15.78
CA ARG A 44 9.99 -9.13 16.30
C ARG A 44 10.00 -9.63 17.73
N ARG A 45 9.11 -9.08 18.58
CA ARG A 45 8.99 -9.47 19.99
C ARG A 45 8.47 -10.90 20.17
N SER A 46 7.63 -11.39 19.27
CA SER A 46 7.16 -12.77 19.27
C SER A 46 8.15 -13.75 18.62
N GLY A 47 9.20 -13.25 17.96
CA GLY A 47 10.17 -14.06 17.23
C GLY A 47 9.68 -14.55 15.86
N ALA A 48 8.52 -14.07 15.39
CA ALA A 48 7.96 -14.42 14.08
C ALA A 48 8.73 -13.79 12.91
N ILE A 49 9.40 -12.65 13.13
CA ILE A 49 10.36 -12.08 12.17
C ILE A 49 11.69 -11.75 12.85
N PRO A 50 12.83 -11.80 12.13
CA PRO A 50 14.13 -11.44 12.68
C PRO A 50 14.17 -9.99 13.18
N ASP A 51 14.83 -9.76 14.31
CA ASP A 51 15.10 -8.41 14.85
C ASP A 51 16.22 -7.73 14.06
N THR A 52 15.91 -7.37 12.81
CA THR A 52 16.83 -6.67 11.91
C THR A 52 16.22 -5.36 11.43
N LEU A 53 17.09 -4.45 10.98
CA LEU A 53 16.69 -3.19 10.34
C LEU A 53 16.17 -3.38 8.90
N VAL A 54 16.21 -4.61 8.38
CA VAL A 54 15.72 -4.92 7.04
C VAL A 54 14.18 -4.98 7.06
N THR A 55 13.56 -4.33 6.08
CA THR A 55 12.11 -4.40 5.89
C THR A 55 11.70 -5.82 5.51
N ASN A 56 10.73 -6.39 6.23
CA ASN A 56 10.09 -7.63 5.86
C ASN A 56 9.07 -7.35 4.74
N GLU A 57 9.47 -7.68 3.52
CA GLU A 57 8.69 -7.41 2.31
C GLU A 57 7.33 -8.12 2.32
N HIS A 58 7.26 -9.33 2.87
CA HIS A 58 6.02 -10.10 2.97
C HIS A 58 5.00 -9.44 3.89
N LEU A 59 5.44 -8.95 5.06
CA LEU A 59 4.60 -8.17 5.96
C LEU A 59 4.10 -6.87 5.30
N LEU A 60 4.98 -6.17 4.60
CA LEU A 60 4.63 -4.95 3.88
C LEU A 60 3.57 -5.22 2.80
N GLU A 61 3.72 -6.31 2.04
CA GLU A 61 2.77 -6.72 1.02
C GLU A 61 1.38 -7.01 1.62
N ILE A 62 1.30 -7.69 2.77
CA ILE A 62 0.03 -7.95 3.47
C ILE A 62 -0.66 -6.64 3.85
N ILE A 63 0.09 -5.66 4.38
CA ILE A 63 -0.43 -4.35 4.77
C ILE A 63 -0.96 -3.59 3.55
N ILE A 64 -0.21 -3.58 2.44
CA ILE A 64 -0.63 -2.93 1.20
C ILE A 64 -1.93 -3.55 0.68
N LYS A 65 -2.02 -4.89 0.65
CA LYS A 65 -3.24 -5.59 0.23
C LYS A 65 -4.44 -5.23 1.11
N LEU A 66 -4.29 -5.30 2.44
CA LEU A 66 -5.37 -4.96 3.38
C LEU A 66 -5.85 -3.51 3.21
N LEU A 67 -4.93 -2.60 2.93
CA LEU A 67 -5.24 -1.20 2.72
C LEU A 67 -5.96 -0.96 1.39
N GLN A 68 -5.55 -1.64 0.32
CA GLN A 68 -6.27 -1.67 -0.96
C GLN A 68 -7.69 -2.23 -0.81
N HIS A 69 -7.91 -3.15 0.14
CA HIS A 69 -9.23 -3.67 0.50
C HIS A 69 -10.06 -2.76 1.43
N GLY A 70 -9.54 -1.56 1.79
CA GLY A 70 -10.29 -0.54 2.52
C GLY A 70 -10.06 -0.49 4.04
N GLU A 71 -9.04 -1.17 4.56
CA GLU A 71 -8.68 -1.06 5.99
C GLU A 71 -7.83 0.19 6.26
N PHE A 72 -8.49 1.32 6.50
CA PHE A 72 -7.82 2.60 6.77
C PHE A 72 -7.51 2.86 8.25
N ASN A 73 -8.01 2.03 9.17
CA ASN A 73 -7.72 2.18 10.60
C ASN A 73 -6.37 1.53 10.93
N LYS A 74 -5.39 2.33 11.36
CA LYS A 74 -4.01 1.88 11.62
C LYS A 74 -3.89 0.66 12.54
N ILE A 75 -4.67 0.62 13.62
CA ILE A 75 -4.61 -0.47 14.60
C ILE A 75 -5.23 -1.74 14.03
N ARG A 76 -6.40 -1.61 13.38
CA ARG A 76 -7.03 -2.74 12.70
C ARG A 76 -6.17 -3.29 11.56
N LEU A 77 -5.56 -2.42 10.78
CA LEU A 77 -4.68 -2.77 9.68
C LEU A 77 -3.48 -3.58 10.19
N ALA A 78 -2.80 -3.09 11.23
CA ALA A 78 -1.69 -3.80 11.86
C ALA A 78 -2.12 -5.17 12.41
N ASN A 79 -3.20 -5.23 13.19
CA ASN A 79 -3.68 -6.48 13.79
C ASN A 79 -4.09 -7.52 12.74
N LYS A 80 -4.75 -7.09 11.66
CA LYS A 80 -5.09 -7.99 10.54
C LYS A 80 -3.84 -8.45 9.80
N ALA A 81 -2.83 -7.60 9.67
CA ALA A 81 -1.57 -7.97 9.04
C ALA A 81 -0.81 -9.02 9.87
N ILE A 82 -0.74 -8.84 11.20
CA ILE A 82 -0.16 -9.82 12.14
C ILE A 82 -0.85 -11.17 11.97
N ALA A 83 -2.18 -11.21 12.10
CA ALA A 83 -2.94 -12.46 12.02
C ALA A 83 -2.71 -13.19 10.68
N ARG A 84 -2.73 -12.46 9.56
CA ARG A 84 -2.45 -13.05 8.23
C ARG A 84 -1.01 -13.50 8.06
N PHE A 85 -0.06 -12.80 8.66
CA PHE A 85 1.35 -13.16 8.59
C PHE A 85 1.61 -14.47 9.33
N GLU A 86 1.06 -14.60 10.53
CA GLU A 86 1.18 -15.80 11.37
C GLU A 86 0.53 -17.01 10.70
N THR A 87 -0.72 -16.89 10.21
CA THR A 87 -1.40 -18.00 9.50
C THR A 87 -0.63 -18.46 8.25
N GLN A 88 -0.06 -17.53 7.47
CA GLN A 88 0.74 -17.89 6.30
C GLN A 88 2.08 -18.53 6.68
N SER A 89 2.69 -18.10 7.78
CA SER A 89 3.94 -18.64 8.29
C SER A 89 3.75 -20.06 8.84
N GLU A 90 2.66 -20.29 9.58
CA GLU A 90 2.25 -21.62 10.05
C GLU A 90 1.98 -22.57 8.87
N ALA A 91 1.26 -22.12 7.84
CA ALA A 91 1.00 -22.92 6.64
C ALA A 91 2.29 -23.35 5.93
N ARG A 92 3.35 -22.53 5.99
CA ARG A 92 4.67 -22.85 5.41
C ARG A 92 5.49 -23.79 6.28
N ALA A 93 5.24 -23.84 7.59
CA ALA A 93 5.95 -24.72 8.53
C ALA A 93 5.40 -26.15 8.56
N VAL A 94 4.16 -26.37 8.09
CA VAL A 94 3.47 -27.68 8.12
C VAL A 94 3.53 -28.41 6.76
N ALA A 95 4.03 -27.76 5.71
CA ALA A 95 4.21 -28.32 4.36
C ALA A 95 5.64 -28.84 4.16
#